data_AF-A0A368JR25-F1
#
_entry.id   AF-A0A368JR25-F1
#
_cell.length_a   1.000
_cell.length_b   1.000
_cell.length_c   1.000
_cell.angle_alpha   90.00
_cell.angle_beta   90.00
_cell.angle_gamma   90.00
#
_symmetry.space_group_name_H-M   'P 1'
#
loop_
_entity.id
_entity.type
_entity.pdbx_description
1 polymer ?
#
loop_
_entity_poly.entity_id
_entity_poly.type
_entity_poly.pdbx_seq_one_letter_code
_entity_poly.pdbx_strand_id
1 'polypeptide(L)'
;MDQRTITLKTVLHEIQEAGTVFSLKFRKLDGSISFKGQVKKNPSKATVPADKSGQKKDLHSIRRNMNQAGALLLYDCEKRQTFEVKIELLVAYNGYKIFHNY
;
A
#
# COMPACT_ATOMS: atom_id res chain seq x y z
N MET A 1 -26.89 4.51 5.11
CA MET A 1 -25.88 3.66 5.75
C MET A 1 -24.66 4.53 5.99
N ASP A 2 -24.36 4.84 7.26
CA ASP A 2 -23.20 5.66 7.61
C ASP A 2 -21.91 4.92 7.20
N GLN A 3 -21.19 5.48 6.24
CA GLN A 3 -19.86 4.99 5.91
C GLN A 3 -18.94 5.31 7.08
N ARG A 4 -18.55 4.27 7.83
CA ARG A 4 -17.57 4.39 8.91
C ARG A 4 -16.26 4.97 8.34
N THR A 5 -15.70 5.95 9.03
CA THR A 5 -14.46 6.64 8.63
C THR A 5 -13.28 6.21 9.50
N ILE A 6 -12.07 6.30 8.95
CA ILE A 6 -10.81 6.06 9.66
C ILE A 6 -9.80 7.15 9.27
N THR A 7 -8.97 7.61 10.21
CA THR A 7 -7.96 8.63 9.88
C THR A 7 -6.80 8.05 9.10
N LEU A 8 -6.19 8.85 8.21
CA LEU A 8 -4.98 8.45 7.49
C LEU A 8 -3.86 8.02 8.44
N LYS A 9 -3.67 8.72 9.57
CA LYS A 9 -2.65 8.39 10.57
C LYS A 9 -2.83 6.97 11.13
N THR A 10 -4.06 6.59 11.48
CA THR A 10 -4.37 5.23 11.95
C THR A 10 -4.07 4.19 10.87
N VAL A 11 -4.49 4.44 9.63
CA VAL A 11 -4.23 3.53 8.51
C VAL A 11 -2.73 3.34 8.27
N LEU A 12 -1.95 4.41 8.29
CA LEU A 12 -0.49 4.32 8.12
C LEU A 12 0.18 3.53 9.25
N HIS A 13 -0.32 3.64 10.48
CA HIS A 13 0.16 2.84 11.61
C HIS A 13 -0.16 1.36 11.43
N GLU A 14 -1.41 1.02 11.09
CA GLU A 14 -1.86 -0.37 10.93
C GLU A 14 -1.19 -1.08 9.74
N ILE A 15 -0.99 -0.39 8.61
CA ILE A 15 -0.28 -0.96 7.45
C ILE A 15 1.19 -1.30 7.77
N GLN A 16 1.78 -0.64 8.77
CA GLN A 16 3.15 -0.93 9.21
C GLN A 16 3.24 -2.17 10.11
N GLU A 17 2.13 -2.68 10.63
CA GLU A 17 2.11 -3.89 11.44
C GLU A 17 2.43 -5.12 10.57
N ALA A 18 3.33 -5.98 11.05
CA ALA A 18 3.73 -7.17 10.31
C ALA A 18 2.72 -8.30 10.50
N GLY A 19 2.37 -8.99 9.41
CA GLY A 19 1.49 -10.17 9.47
C GLY A 19 0.00 -9.85 9.36
N THR A 20 -0.42 -8.60 9.61
CA THR A 20 -1.81 -8.17 9.47
C THR A 20 -2.25 -8.16 8.01
N VAL A 21 -3.34 -8.87 7.71
CA VAL A 21 -3.98 -8.87 6.39
C VAL A 21 -5.09 -7.83 6.39
N PHE A 22 -5.13 -7.02 5.35
CA PHE A 22 -6.09 -5.94 5.19
C PHE A 22 -6.53 -5.80 3.73
N SER A 23 -7.63 -5.07 3.52
CA SER A 23 -8.09 -4.64 2.21
C SER A 23 -7.80 -3.15 1.99
N LEU A 24 -7.42 -2.80 0.77
CA LEU A 24 -7.01 -1.44 0.40
C LEU A 24 -7.67 -1.02 -0.91
N LYS A 25 -8.30 0.15 -0.90
CA LYS A 25 -8.73 0.86 -2.11
C LYS A 25 -7.90 2.13 -2.24
N PHE A 26 -7.31 2.36 -3.41
CA PHE A 26 -6.43 3.49 -3.63
C PHE A 26 -6.52 3.99 -5.07
N ARG A 27 -6.17 5.26 -5.25
CA ARG A 27 -5.95 5.88 -6.55
C ARG A 27 -4.45 5.84 -6.86
N LYS A 28 -4.10 5.34 -8.03
CA LYS A 28 -2.73 5.34 -8.54
C LYS A 28 -2.39 6.69 -9.14
N LEU A 29 -1.10 6.95 -9.34
CA LEU A 29 -0.62 8.17 -10.01
C LEU A 29 -1.12 8.35 -11.45
N ASP A 30 -1.51 7.28 -12.13
CA ASP A 30 -2.14 7.36 -13.46
C ASP A 30 -3.62 7.77 -13.40
N GLY A 31 -4.15 8.07 -12.21
CA GLY A 31 -5.54 8.41 -11.96
C GLY A 31 -6.48 7.21 -11.84
N SER A 32 -6.03 6.00 -12.17
CA SER A 32 -6.85 4.79 -12.06
C SER A 32 -7.10 4.40 -10.61
N ILE A 33 -8.29 3.87 -10.33
CA ILE A 33 -8.65 3.34 -9.01
C ILE A 33 -8.36 1.84 -9.01
N SER A 34 -7.80 1.34 -7.92
CA SER A 34 -7.59 -0.10 -7.71
C SER A 34 -8.01 -0.53 -6.32
N PHE A 35 -8.42 -1.79 -6.24
CA PHE A 35 -8.82 -2.45 -5.01
C PHE A 35 -8.03 -3.74 -4.84
N LYS A 36 -7.63 -4.01 -3.61
CA LYS A 36 -6.96 -5.23 -3.17
C LYS A 36 -7.69 -5.76 -1.94
N GLY A 37 -8.29 -6.94 -2.06
CA GLY A 37 -9.09 -7.54 -0.99
C GLY A 37 -8.25 -8.12 0.15
N GLN A 38 -7.09 -8.71 -0.19
CA GLN A 38 -6.20 -9.33 0.79
C GLN A 38 -4.74 -9.00 0.49
N VAL A 39 -4.23 -8.00 1.20
CA VAL A 39 -2.83 -7.61 1.17
C VAL A 39 -2.27 -7.56 2.58
N LYS A 40 -0.97 -7.74 2.71
CA LYS A 40 -0.25 -7.52 3.96
C LYS A 40 1.04 -6.77 3.71
N LYS A 41 1.62 -6.22 4.76
CA LYS A 41 2.97 -5.66 4.71
C LYS A 41 3.91 -6.72 4.14
N ASN A 42 4.73 -6.34 3.15
CA ASN A 42 5.73 -7.24 2.62
C ASN A 42 6.72 -7.60 3.74
N PRO A 43 6.93 -8.87 4.09
CA PRO A 43 7.94 -9.25 5.06
C PRO A 43 9.30 -8.74 4.56
N SER A 44 10.08 -8.10 5.41
CA SER A 44 11.33 -7.39 5.07
C SER A 44 12.38 -8.23 4.33
N LYS A 45 12.19 -9.55 4.23
CA LYS A 45 13.04 -10.50 3.50
C LYS A 45 12.56 -10.80 2.07
N ALA A 46 11.34 -10.41 1.70
CA ALA A 46 10.81 -10.69 0.37
C ALA A 46 11.37 -9.68 -0.64
N THR A 47 12.25 -10.19 -1.49
CA THR A 47 12.75 -9.51 -2.69
C THR A 47 11.58 -9.01 -3.53
N VAL A 48 11.58 -7.71 -3.83
CA VAL A 48 10.76 -7.13 -4.91
C VAL A 48 11.00 -7.99 -6.16
N PRO A 49 9.98 -8.39 -6.94
CA PRO A 49 10.23 -8.98 -8.24
C PRO A 49 11.15 -8.02 -8.98
N ALA A 50 12.31 -8.51 -9.44
CA ALA A 50 13.20 -7.69 -10.24
C ALA A 50 12.37 -7.14 -11.40
N ASP A 51 12.26 -5.82 -11.51
CA ASP A 51 11.79 -5.20 -12.75
C ASP A 51 12.58 -5.85 -13.89
N LYS A 52 12.00 -5.93 -15.10
CA LYS A 52 12.67 -6.51 -16.27
C LYS A 52 14.03 -5.85 -16.62
N SER A 53 14.44 -4.83 -15.87
CA SER A 53 15.75 -4.16 -15.88
C SER A 53 16.78 -4.68 -14.85
N GLY A 54 16.46 -5.68 -14.02
CA GLY A 54 17.42 -6.33 -13.11
C GLY A 54 17.87 -5.50 -11.91
N GLN A 55 17.36 -4.28 -11.72
CA GLN A 55 17.73 -3.44 -10.58
C GLN A 55 16.89 -3.77 -9.35
N LYS A 56 17.53 -4.37 -8.34
CA LYS A 56 16.97 -4.50 -6.99
C LYS A 56 16.81 -3.09 -6.40
N LYS A 57 15.57 -2.60 -6.30
CA LYS A 57 15.31 -1.32 -5.61
C LYS A 57 15.59 -1.50 -4.12
N ASP A 58 16.57 -0.77 -3.62
CA ASP A 58 16.97 -0.79 -2.21
C ASP A 58 15.90 -0.13 -1.32
N LEU A 59 15.76 -0.60 -0.08
CA LEU A 59 14.80 -0.11 0.91
C LEU A 59 14.90 1.42 1.11
N HIS A 60 16.09 2.00 0.94
CA HIS A 60 16.32 3.45 1.00
C HIS A 60 15.64 4.23 -0.14
N SER A 61 15.55 3.64 -1.33
CA SER A 61 14.87 4.25 -2.49
C SER A 61 13.35 4.24 -2.31
N ILE A 62 12.82 3.20 -1.68
CA ILE A 62 11.39 3.07 -1.33
C ILE A 62 10.99 4.13 -0.29
N ARG A 63 11.83 4.33 0.75
CA ARG A 63 11.61 5.38 1.76
C ARG A 63 11.61 6.79 1.16
N ARG A 64 12.51 7.09 0.22
CA ARG A 64 12.54 8.41 -0.45
C ARG A 64 11.30 8.66 -1.31
N ASN A 65 10.77 7.63 -1.97
CA ASN A 65 9.54 7.76 -2.78
C ASN A 65 8.31 8.11 -1.93
N MET A 66 8.27 7.72 -0.64
CA MET A 66 7.15 8.06 0.24
C MET A 66 6.93 9.58 0.42
N ASN A 67 7.96 10.41 0.23
CA ASN A 67 7.88 11.86 0.44
C ASN A 67 7.27 12.65 -0.74
N GLN A 68 7.08 12.02 -1.92
CA GLN A 68 6.53 12.70 -3.11
C GLN A 68 5.29 12.00 -3.70
N ALA A 69 5.16 10.69 -3.49
CA ALA A 69 3.96 9.89 -3.75
C ALA A 69 4.14 8.53 -3.06
N GLY A 70 3.29 8.17 -2.09
CA GLY A 70 3.46 7.00 -1.24
C GLY A 70 3.60 5.70 -2.03
N ALA A 71 4.83 5.23 -2.27
CA ALA A 71 5.06 3.90 -2.80
C ALA A 71 4.89 2.87 -1.67
N LEU A 72 3.90 1.98 -1.79
CA LEU A 72 3.73 0.87 -0.86
C LEU A 72 4.27 -0.41 -1.48
N LEU A 73 5.16 -1.10 -0.75
CA LEU A 73 5.58 -2.45 -1.06
C LEU A 73 4.72 -3.43 -0.26
N LEU A 74 3.79 -4.08 -0.94
CA LEU A 74 2.81 -4.97 -0.33
C LEU A 74 2.95 -6.38 -0.86
N TYR A 75 2.47 -7.35 -0.09
CA TYR A 75 2.30 -8.72 -0.53
C TYR A 75 0.82 -8.99 -0.80
N ASP A 76 0.52 -9.41 -2.02
CA ASP A 76 -0.81 -9.86 -2.44
C ASP A 76 -1.02 -11.30 -1.98
N CYS A 77 -1.93 -11.52 -1.04
CA CYS A 77 -2.18 -12.85 -0.49
C CYS A 77 -2.88 -13.78 -1.49
N GLU A 78 -3.68 -13.22 -2.41
CA GLU A 78 -4.41 -13.99 -3.42
C GLU A 78 -3.46 -14.45 -4.53
N LYS A 79 -2.64 -13.53 -5.03
CA LYS A 79 -1.66 -13.82 -6.10
C LYS A 79 -0.34 -14.39 -5.59
N ARG A 80 -0.17 -14.46 -4.27
CA ARG A 80 1.04 -14.92 -3.58
C ARG A 80 2.32 -14.21 -4.04
N GLN A 81 2.24 -12.93 -4.39
CA GLN A 81 3.36 -12.17 -4.94
C GLN A 81 3.50 -10.81 -4.27
N THR A 82 4.74 -10.34 -4.15
CA THR A 82 5.06 -8.98 -3.75
C THR A 82 4.84 -8.03 -4.93
N PHE A 83 4.31 -6.85 -4.67
CA PHE A 83 4.19 -5.79 -5.67
C PHE A 83 4.46 -4.42 -5.04
N GLU A 84 5.08 -3.54 -5.83
CA GLU A 84 5.21 -2.13 -5.50
C GLU A 84 4.05 -1.38 -6.15
N VAL A 85 3.39 -0.51 -5.41
CA VAL A 85 2.35 0.36 -5.96
C VAL A 85 2.60 1.81 -5.59
N LYS A 86 2.64 2.67 -6.61
CA LYS A 86 2.70 4.13 -6.43
C LYS A 86 1.29 4.66 -6.20
N ILE A 87 1.03 5.09 -4.98
CA ILE A 87 -0.27 5.56 -4.56
C ILE A 87 -0.29 7.08 -4.60
N GLU A 88 -1.27 7.63 -5.30
CA GLU A 88 -1.62 9.05 -5.26
C GLU A 88 -2.46 9.33 -4.00
N LEU A 89 -3.49 8.51 -3.76
CA LEU A 89 -4.41 8.70 -2.64
C LEU A 89 -4.96 7.38 -2.12
N LEU A 90 -4.88 7.16 -0.81
CA LEU A 90 -5.59 6.07 -0.14
C LEU A 90 -7.07 6.42 0.00
N VAL A 91 -7.97 5.59 -0.53
CA VAL A 91 -9.41 5.90 -0.55
C VAL A 91 -10.17 5.17 0.57
N ALA A 92 -9.91 3.88 0.73
CA ALA A 92 -10.54 3.05 1.75
C ALA A 92 -9.59 2.00 2.31
N TYR A 93 -9.78 1.66 3.58
CA TYR A 93 -9.03 0.64 4.31
C TYR A 93 -10.00 -0.24 5.08
N ASN A 94 -9.98 -1.56 4.89
CA ASN A 94 -10.89 -2.50 5.56
C ASN A 94 -12.38 -2.11 5.49
N GLY A 95 -12.80 -1.54 4.36
CA GLY A 95 -14.17 -1.05 4.15
C GLY A 95 -14.47 0.32 4.76
N TYR A 96 -13.55 0.90 5.55
CA TYR A 96 -13.67 2.25 6.10
C TYR A 96 -13.22 3.29 5.06
N LYS A 97 -13.95 4.41 4.97
CA LYS A 97 -13.52 5.56 4.17
C LYS A 97 -12.38 6.28 4.89
N ILE A 98 -11.30 6.56 4.18
CA ILE A 98 -10.16 7.25 4.79
C ILE A 98 -10.44 8.75 4.81
N PHE A 99 -10.31 9.33 5.99
CA PHE A 99 -10.43 10.76 6.23
C PHE A 99 -9.03 11.39 6.22
N HIS A 100 -8.84 12.29 5.26
CA HIS A 100 -7.60 13.03 5.02
C HIS A 100 -7.74 14.45 5.58
N ASN A 101 -7.98 14.58 6.88
CA ASN A 101 -7.75 15.88 7.52
C ASN A 101 -6.25 16.04 7.73
N TYR A 102 -5.74 17.17 7.26
CA TYR A 102 -4.40 17.68 7.57
C TYR A 102 -4.42 18.41 8.91
#